data_AF-E0WH91-F1
#
_entry.id   AF-E0WH91-F1
#
_cell.length_a   1.000
_cell.length_b   1.000
_cell.length_c   1.000
_cell.angle_alpha   90.00
_cell.angle_beta   90.00
_cell.angle_gamma   90.00
#
_symmetry.space_group_name_H-M   'P 1'
#
loop_
_entity.id
_entity.type
_entity.pdbx_description
1 polymer ?
#
loop_
_entity_poly.entity_id
_entity_poly.type
_entity_poly.pdbx_seq_one_letter_code
_entity_poly.pdbx_strand_id
1 'polypeptide(L)'
;HAAQEAFKWNDNPYMVGEGELKTIQERLSKFVKQGRLGLFANAYWGNKHYKLSPEQNLIAVAHYLQALDMQRDASKMMAIFGGKMPHPQSIVVGGVTCVQDIQNPARIAQFKSLLNKFRNFIKRAYLSDVLMAGTVYADEALDGTGAGLKNFMSYGDFKLDDTGFYEAAQLFPSGVALHGDLSKLHPLDQSKIAEDVSHAWYKGSGKPEHPYEGTPIPE
;
A
#
# COMPACT_ATOMS: atom_id res chain seq x y z
N HIS A 1 14.86 -9.44 -24.15
CA HIS A 1 13.45 -9.07 -24.39
C HIS A 1 12.73 -8.88 -23.05
N ALA A 2 11.84 -7.89 -22.90
CA ALA A 2 11.20 -7.55 -21.61
C ALA A 2 10.43 -8.72 -20.98
N ALA A 3 9.79 -9.58 -21.77
CA ALA A 3 9.13 -10.78 -21.24
C ALA A 3 10.13 -11.74 -20.54
N GLN A 4 11.35 -11.88 -21.07
CA GLN A 4 12.41 -12.68 -20.44
C GLN A 4 12.97 -12.00 -19.19
N GLU A 5 13.02 -10.67 -19.17
CA GLU A 5 13.44 -9.89 -17.99
C GLU A 5 12.50 -10.15 -16.81
N ALA A 6 11.18 -10.26 -17.05
CA ALA A 6 10.20 -10.53 -16.00
C ALA A 6 10.47 -11.84 -15.24
N PHE A 7 10.98 -12.88 -15.93
CA PHE A 7 11.31 -14.17 -15.33
C PHE A 7 12.50 -14.12 -14.37
N LYS A 8 13.29 -13.05 -14.35
CA LYS A 8 14.35 -12.86 -13.34
C LYS A 8 13.78 -12.56 -11.95
N TRP A 9 12.56 -12.05 -11.89
CA TRP A 9 11.93 -11.54 -10.67
C TRP A 9 10.80 -12.46 -10.16
N ASN A 10 10.30 -13.35 -11.02
CA ASN A 10 9.28 -14.33 -10.66
C ASN A 10 9.26 -15.49 -11.66
N ASP A 11 9.13 -16.74 -11.19
CA ASP A 11 9.02 -17.91 -12.07
C ASP A 11 7.74 -17.93 -12.91
N ASN A 12 6.71 -17.20 -12.48
CA ASN A 12 5.45 -17.09 -13.20
C ASN A 12 4.94 -15.63 -13.18
N PRO A 13 5.54 -14.73 -13.98
CA PRO A 13 5.16 -13.32 -14.02
C PRO A 13 3.68 -13.11 -14.36
N TYR A 14 3.09 -12.03 -13.87
CA TYR A 14 1.67 -11.76 -14.07
C TYR A 14 1.44 -10.98 -15.37
N MET A 15 0.87 -11.61 -16.39
CA MET A 15 0.39 -10.93 -17.60
C MET A 15 1.41 -9.96 -18.25
N VAL A 16 2.66 -10.42 -18.38
CA VAL A 16 3.75 -9.69 -19.05
C VAL A 16 4.42 -10.57 -20.13
N GLY A 17 3.62 -11.39 -20.81
CA GLY A 17 4.06 -12.12 -21.99
C GLY A 17 4.41 -11.18 -23.15
N GLU A 18 5.17 -11.66 -24.12
CA GLU A 18 5.69 -10.82 -25.23
C GLU A 18 4.57 -10.09 -26.00
N GLY A 19 3.47 -10.78 -26.31
CA GLY A 19 2.31 -10.18 -26.98
C GLY A 19 1.59 -9.12 -26.13
N GLU A 20 1.49 -9.34 -24.81
CA GLU A 20 0.87 -8.39 -23.88
C GLU A 20 1.70 -7.12 -23.75
N LEU A 21 3.02 -7.27 -23.56
CA LEU A 21 3.95 -6.15 -23.49
C LEU A 21 4.02 -5.36 -24.80
N LYS A 22 3.98 -6.03 -25.95
CA LYS A 22 3.90 -5.38 -27.26
C LYS A 22 2.62 -4.54 -27.38
N THR A 23 1.48 -5.10 -27.00
CA THR A 23 0.19 -4.39 -27.01
C THR A 23 0.23 -3.13 -26.13
N ILE A 24 0.84 -3.23 -24.94
CA ILE A 24 1.00 -2.11 -24.01
C ILE A 24 1.94 -1.05 -24.57
N GLN A 25 3.07 -1.46 -25.16
CA GLN A 25 4.03 -0.56 -25.78
C GLN A 25 3.41 0.20 -26.96
N GLU A 26 2.61 -0.47 -27.80
CA GLU A 26 1.89 0.15 -28.91
C GLU A 26 0.86 1.16 -28.42
N ARG A 27 0.10 0.81 -27.38
CA ARG A 27 -0.85 1.72 -26.72
C ARG A 27 -0.15 2.97 -26.17
N LEU A 28 0.97 2.79 -25.46
CA LEU A 28 1.76 3.88 -24.91
C LEU A 28 2.34 4.77 -26.02
N SER A 29 2.89 4.15 -27.06
CA SER A 29 3.46 4.87 -28.21
C SER A 29 2.41 5.71 -28.93
N LYS A 30 1.20 5.17 -29.12
CA LYS A 30 0.07 5.92 -29.70
C LYS A 30 -0.33 7.09 -28.80
N PHE A 31 -0.42 6.87 -27.48
CA PHE A 31 -0.74 7.92 -26.51
C PHE A 31 0.30 9.05 -26.55
N VAL A 32 1.59 8.73 -26.55
CA VAL A 32 2.67 9.74 -26.62
C VAL A 32 2.63 10.52 -27.93
N LYS A 33 2.44 9.83 -29.07
CA LYS A 33 2.36 10.45 -30.41
C LYS A 33 1.20 11.43 -30.56
N GLN A 34 0.16 11.35 -29.74
CA GLN A 34 -0.94 12.32 -29.74
C GLN A 34 -0.56 13.68 -29.17
N GLY A 35 0.61 13.80 -28.50
CA GLY A 35 1.11 15.05 -27.92
C GLY A 35 0.38 15.51 -26.64
N ARG A 36 -0.73 14.86 -26.28
CA ARG A 36 -1.53 15.16 -25.07
C ARG A 36 -1.17 14.20 -23.95
N LEU A 37 0.00 14.41 -23.34
CA LEU A 37 0.60 13.47 -22.38
C LEU A 37 -0.12 13.39 -21.02
N GLY A 38 -1.05 14.32 -20.73
CA GLY A 38 -1.83 14.30 -19.49
C GLY A 38 -0.95 14.26 -18.25
N LEU A 39 -1.16 13.26 -17.40
CA LEU A 39 -0.38 13.06 -16.17
C LEU A 39 1.13 12.81 -16.40
N PHE A 40 1.54 12.48 -17.63
CA PHE A 40 2.94 12.27 -17.99
C PHE A 40 3.61 13.52 -18.60
N ALA A 41 2.87 14.62 -18.77
CA ALA A 41 3.41 15.89 -19.26
C ALA A 41 4.33 16.53 -18.21
N ASN A 42 5.41 17.19 -18.66
CA ASN A 42 6.37 17.92 -17.81
C ASN A 42 6.94 17.12 -16.62
N ALA A 43 6.98 15.79 -16.74
CA ALA A 43 7.60 14.93 -15.74
C ALA A 43 9.13 14.82 -15.96
N TYR A 44 9.82 14.17 -15.03
CA TYR A 44 11.27 14.12 -14.96
C TYR A 44 11.92 13.06 -15.88
N TRP A 45 11.30 12.76 -17.03
CA TRP A 45 11.81 11.73 -17.95
C TRP A 45 13.26 12.01 -18.37
N GLY A 46 14.12 10.98 -18.33
CA GLY A 46 15.54 11.12 -18.63
C GLY A 46 16.40 11.63 -17.46
N ASN A 47 15.81 11.85 -16.27
CA ASN A 47 16.58 12.14 -15.07
C ASN A 47 17.57 10.99 -14.77
N LYS A 48 18.84 11.33 -14.48
CA LYS A 48 19.93 10.37 -14.19
C LYS A 48 19.65 9.42 -13.01
N HIS A 49 18.71 9.77 -12.14
CA HIS A 49 18.28 8.93 -11.02
C HIS A 49 17.26 7.86 -11.43
N TYR A 50 16.72 7.87 -12.65
CA TYR A 50 15.94 6.75 -13.17
C TYR A 50 16.87 5.65 -13.72
N LYS A 51 17.04 4.60 -12.92
CA LYS A 51 18.02 3.53 -13.17
C LYS A 51 17.46 2.25 -13.79
N LEU A 52 16.13 2.12 -13.88
CA LEU A 52 15.50 0.96 -14.52
C LEU A 52 15.84 0.91 -16.02
N SER A 53 16.10 -0.29 -16.55
CA SER A 53 16.27 -0.48 -17.99
C SER A 53 14.96 -0.24 -18.75
N PRO A 54 15.00 -0.03 -20.09
CA PRO A 54 13.77 0.08 -20.88
C PRO A 54 12.84 -1.12 -20.74
N GLU A 55 13.37 -2.35 -20.64
CA GLU A 55 12.61 -3.57 -20.41
C GLU A 55 11.89 -3.56 -19.05
N GLN A 56 12.62 -3.19 -17.99
CA GLN A 56 12.08 -3.10 -16.64
C GLN A 56 11.01 -2.01 -16.52
N ASN A 57 11.22 -0.86 -17.17
CA ASN A 57 10.22 0.19 -17.26
C ASN A 57 8.95 -0.29 -17.97
N LEU A 58 9.07 -1.06 -19.05
CA LEU A 58 7.91 -1.58 -19.77
C LEU A 58 7.10 -2.58 -18.92
N ILE A 59 7.77 -3.45 -18.16
CA ILE A 59 7.13 -4.34 -17.17
C ILE A 59 6.40 -3.52 -16.11
N ALA A 60 7.08 -2.54 -15.50
CA ALA A 60 6.51 -1.71 -14.45
C ALA A 60 5.30 -0.91 -14.96
N VAL A 61 5.34 -0.37 -16.18
CA VAL A 61 4.19 0.31 -16.81
C VAL A 61 3.06 -0.66 -17.08
N ALA A 62 3.35 -1.90 -17.50
CA ALA A 62 2.32 -2.91 -17.68
C ALA A 62 1.60 -3.23 -16.36
N HIS A 63 2.35 -3.49 -15.30
CA HIS A 63 1.79 -3.74 -13.97
C HIS A 63 1.11 -2.50 -13.38
N TYR A 64 1.58 -1.28 -13.67
CA TYR A 64 0.89 -0.03 -13.29
C TYR A 64 -0.53 0.02 -13.88
N LEU A 65 -0.67 -0.25 -15.18
CA LEU A 65 -1.98 -0.25 -15.84
C LEU A 65 -2.88 -1.37 -15.31
N GLN A 66 -2.32 -2.55 -15.04
CA GLN A 66 -3.07 -3.68 -14.48
C GLN A 66 -3.48 -3.43 -13.01
N ALA A 67 -2.65 -2.72 -12.23
CA ALA A 67 -2.95 -2.34 -10.85
C ALA A 67 -4.18 -1.42 -10.78
N LEU A 68 -4.37 -0.55 -11.78
CA LEU A 68 -5.56 0.31 -11.89
C LEU A 68 -6.85 -0.51 -12.06
N ASP A 69 -6.81 -1.66 -12.73
CA ASP A 69 -7.95 -2.58 -12.77
C ASP A 69 -8.09 -3.38 -11.48
N MET A 70 -6.97 -3.76 -10.88
CA MET A 70 -6.93 -4.60 -9.69
C MET A 70 -7.45 -3.88 -8.44
N GLN A 71 -7.15 -2.59 -8.27
CA GLN A 71 -7.65 -1.78 -7.16
C GLN A 71 -9.18 -1.63 -7.18
N ARG A 72 -9.78 -1.58 -8.37
CA ARG A 72 -11.25 -1.56 -8.55
C ARG A 72 -11.83 -2.88 -8.05
N ASP A 73 -11.21 -4.00 -8.41
CA ASP A 73 -11.66 -5.33 -8.00
C ASP A 73 -11.47 -5.56 -6.49
N ALA A 74 -10.40 -5.04 -5.89
CA ALA A 74 -10.24 -5.00 -4.43
C ALA A 74 -11.33 -4.16 -3.75
N SER A 75 -11.72 -3.02 -4.34
CA SER A 75 -12.82 -2.20 -3.82
C SER A 75 -14.15 -2.94 -3.81
N LYS A 76 -14.41 -3.80 -4.81
CA LYS A 76 -15.60 -4.68 -4.82
C LYS A 76 -15.60 -5.65 -3.64
N MET A 77 -14.44 -6.14 -3.20
CA MET A 77 -14.35 -7.02 -2.03
C MET A 77 -14.90 -6.33 -0.78
N MET A 78 -14.54 -5.05 -0.56
CA MET A 78 -15.08 -4.28 0.56
C MET A 78 -16.56 -3.97 0.36
N ALA A 79 -17.01 -3.69 -0.87
CA ALA A 79 -18.43 -3.43 -1.15
C ALA A 79 -19.33 -4.65 -0.90
N ILE A 80 -18.84 -5.89 -1.05
CA ILE A 80 -19.63 -7.11 -0.76
C ILE A 80 -20.16 -7.12 0.67
N PHE A 81 -19.34 -6.73 1.65
CA PHE A 81 -19.73 -6.70 3.06
C PHE A 81 -19.94 -5.28 3.61
N GLY A 82 -19.62 -4.26 2.82
CA GLY A 82 -19.64 -2.85 3.21
C GLY A 82 -20.67 -2.00 2.49
N GLY A 83 -21.38 -2.57 1.51
CA GLY A 83 -22.35 -1.90 0.64
C GLY A 83 -21.70 -1.02 -0.45
N LYS A 84 -20.64 -0.28 -0.11
CA LYS A 84 -19.89 0.59 -1.03
C LYS A 84 -18.41 0.73 -0.64
N MET A 85 -17.63 1.23 -1.59
CA MET A 85 -16.22 1.62 -1.40
C MET A 85 -15.91 2.78 -2.36
N PRO A 86 -15.39 3.94 -1.92
CA PRO A 86 -14.99 4.34 -0.56
C PRO A 86 -16.12 4.46 0.47
N HIS A 87 -15.75 4.47 1.76
CA HIS A 87 -16.62 4.63 2.95
C HIS A 87 -17.70 3.54 3.12
N PRO A 88 -17.31 2.29 3.46
CA PRO A 88 -18.28 1.24 3.75
C PRO A 88 -19.17 1.65 4.95
N GLN A 89 -20.45 1.28 4.90
CA GLN A 89 -21.45 1.62 5.93
C GLN A 89 -21.95 0.38 6.69
N SER A 90 -21.13 -0.67 6.74
CA SER A 90 -21.49 -1.89 7.45
C SER A 90 -21.08 -1.92 8.91
N ILE A 91 -20.11 -1.09 9.32
CA ILE A 91 -19.63 -1.07 10.71
C ILE A 91 -20.59 -0.25 11.56
N VAL A 92 -21.02 -0.82 12.68
CA VAL A 92 -21.86 -0.17 13.69
C VAL A 92 -21.31 -0.47 15.08
N VAL A 93 -21.66 0.35 16.07
CA VAL A 93 -21.33 0.03 17.47
C VAL A 93 -21.96 -1.32 17.81
N GLY A 94 -21.12 -2.28 18.19
CA GLY A 94 -21.53 -3.66 18.51
C GLY A 94 -21.39 -4.67 17.37
N GLY A 95 -20.96 -4.30 16.15
CA GLY A 95 -20.66 -5.28 15.11
C GLY A 95 -20.81 -4.76 13.68
N VAL A 96 -21.46 -5.57 12.83
CA VAL A 96 -21.67 -5.26 11.40
C VAL A 96 -23.12 -5.50 10.95
N THR A 97 -23.57 -4.74 9.96
CA THR A 97 -24.95 -4.83 9.41
C THR A 97 -25.10 -5.86 8.30
N CYS A 98 -24.01 -6.39 7.74
CA CYS A 98 -23.99 -7.25 6.55
C CYS A 98 -24.23 -8.76 6.84
N VAL A 99 -25.04 -9.08 7.85
CA VAL A 99 -25.28 -10.46 8.32
C VAL A 99 -25.80 -11.36 7.19
N GLN A 100 -26.72 -10.85 6.37
CA GLN A 100 -27.30 -11.61 5.24
C GLN A 100 -26.26 -11.92 4.16
N ASP A 101 -25.35 -10.97 3.86
CA ASP A 101 -24.27 -11.21 2.89
C ASP A 101 -23.21 -12.18 3.45
N ILE A 102 -22.91 -12.11 4.75
CA ILE A 102 -22.01 -13.06 5.41
C ILE A 102 -22.58 -14.49 5.36
N GLN A 103 -23.88 -14.65 5.55
CA GLN A 103 -24.54 -15.96 5.50
C GLN A 103 -24.76 -16.48 4.08
N ASN A 104 -24.55 -15.66 3.05
CA ASN A 104 -24.77 -16.02 1.66
C ASN A 104 -23.51 -16.68 1.03
N PRO A 105 -23.56 -17.98 0.69
CA PRO A 105 -22.40 -18.68 0.11
C PRO A 105 -21.92 -18.08 -1.22
N ALA A 106 -22.83 -17.50 -2.02
CA ALA A 106 -22.47 -16.86 -3.28
C ALA A 106 -21.64 -15.58 -3.05
N ARG A 107 -21.93 -14.81 -2.00
CA ARG A 107 -21.14 -13.63 -1.61
C ARG A 107 -19.76 -14.02 -1.11
N ILE A 108 -19.67 -15.05 -0.26
CA ILE A 108 -18.39 -15.60 0.20
C ILE A 108 -17.55 -16.09 -0.99
N ALA A 109 -18.15 -16.83 -1.92
CA ALA A 109 -17.46 -17.33 -3.11
C ALA A 109 -16.98 -16.18 -4.01
N GLN A 110 -17.81 -15.15 -4.20
CA GLN A 110 -17.44 -13.94 -4.95
C GLN A 110 -16.24 -13.24 -4.31
N PHE A 111 -16.26 -13.02 -2.99
CA PHE A 111 -15.16 -12.43 -2.25
C PHE A 111 -13.88 -13.26 -2.40
N LYS A 112 -13.97 -14.59 -2.22
CA LYS A 112 -12.83 -15.51 -2.33
C LYS A 112 -12.21 -15.50 -3.72
N SER A 113 -13.02 -15.43 -4.78
CA SER A 113 -12.54 -15.34 -6.16
C SER A 113 -11.74 -14.06 -6.40
N LEU A 114 -12.28 -12.91 -5.96
CA LEU A 114 -11.59 -11.62 -6.03
C LEU A 114 -10.31 -11.61 -5.20
N LEU A 115 -10.35 -12.14 -3.97
CA LEU A 115 -9.19 -12.26 -3.09
C LEU A 115 -8.08 -13.09 -3.74
N ASN A 116 -8.41 -14.24 -4.33
CA ASN A 116 -7.42 -15.08 -5.02
C ASN A 116 -6.81 -14.38 -6.22
N LYS A 117 -7.63 -13.68 -7.01
CA LYS A 117 -7.15 -12.84 -8.13
C LYS A 117 -6.18 -11.76 -7.63
N PHE A 118 -6.55 -11.04 -6.58
CA PHE A 118 -5.72 -9.98 -5.98
C PHE A 118 -4.42 -10.55 -5.40
N ARG A 119 -4.48 -11.65 -4.64
CA ARG A 119 -3.30 -12.35 -4.09
C ARG A 119 -2.34 -12.79 -5.18
N ASN A 120 -2.86 -13.30 -6.31
CA ASN A 120 -2.04 -13.69 -7.44
C ASN A 120 -1.31 -12.48 -8.04
N PHE A 121 -2.00 -11.34 -8.19
CA PHE A 121 -1.36 -10.09 -8.64
C PHE A 121 -0.29 -9.62 -7.67
N ILE A 122 -0.57 -9.60 -6.36
CA ILE A 122 0.40 -9.19 -5.34
C ILE A 122 1.66 -10.04 -5.42
N LYS A 123 1.52 -11.37 -5.47
CA LYS A 123 2.66 -12.30 -5.44
C LYS A 123 3.48 -12.32 -6.73
N ARG A 124 2.86 -12.05 -7.88
CA ARG A 124 3.46 -12.27 -9.21
C ARG A 124 3.82 -10.99 -9.95
N ALA A 125 3.18 -9.87 -9.62
CA ALA A 125 3.52 -8.54 -10.11
C ALA A 125 4.10 -7.66 -9.00
N TYR A 126 3.31 -7.30 -7.99
CA TYR A 126 3.70 -6.25 -7.03
C TYR A 126 4.99 -6.58 -6.27
N LEU A 127 5.09 -7.78 -5.66
CA LEU A 127 6.31 -8.17 -4.95
C LEU A 127 7.51 -8.34 -5.90
N SER A 128 7.26 -8.83 -7.12
CA SER A 128 8.29 -8.96 -8.16
C SER A 128 8.85 -7.60 -8.57
N ASP A 129 7.98 -6.59 -8.74
CA ASP A 129 8.37 -5.23 -9.09
C ASP A 129 9.10 -4.54 -7.94
N VAL A 130 8.67 -4.76 -6.70
CA VAL A 130 9.38 -4.26 -5.51
C VAL A 130 10.77 -4.89 -5.41
N LEU A 131 10.92 -6.19 -5.69
CA LEU A 131 12.22 -6.85 -5.72
C LEU A 131 13.11 -6.30 -6.85
N MET A 132 12.55 -6.12 -8.05
CA MET A 132 13.24 -5.52 -9.20
C MET A 132 13.75 -4.12 -8.87
N ALA A 133 12.87 -3.24 -8.37
CA ALA A 133 13.23 -1.88 -7.99
C ALA A 133 14.24 -1.89 -6.83
N GLY A 134 14.00 -2.66 -5.78
CA GLY A 134 14.90 -2.77 -4.64
C GLY A 134 16.31 -3.23 -5.04
N THR A 135 16.42 -4.11 -6.04
CA THR A 135 17.72 -4.55 -6.57
C THR A 135 18.42 -3.44 -7.36
N VAL A 136 17.69 -2.73 -8.22
CA VAL A 136 18.25 -1.65 -9.05
C VAL A 136 18.68 -0.44 -8.23
N TYR A 137 17.99 -0.16 -7.13
CA TYR A 137 18.27 0.96 -6.23
C TYR A 137 18.97 0.53 -4.93
N ALA A 138 19.54 -0.68 -4.88
CA ALA A 138 20.13 -1.24 -3.66
C ALA A 138 21.23 -0.37 -3.05
N ASP A 139 22.10 0.22 -3.87
CA ASP A 139 23.21 1.06 -3.39
C ASP A 139 22.71 2.28 -2.59
N GLU A 140 21.60 2.89 -3.02
CA GLU A 140 20.98 4.02 -2.31
C GLU A 140 20.37 3.56 -0.98
N ALA A 141 19.79 2.36 -0.92
CA ALA A 141 19.30 1.82 0.34
C ALA A 141 20.46 1.52 1.31
N LEU A 142 21.59 1.03 0.80
CA LEU A 142 22.76 0.65 1.60
C LEU A 142 23.58 1.84 2.09
N ASP A 143 23.63 2.94 1.32
CA ASP A 143 24.32 4.17 1.74
C ASP A 143 23.50 5.01 2.75
N GLY A 144 22.26 4.59 3.04
CA GLY A 144 21.37 5.22 4.00
C GLY A 144 20.47 6.31 3.41
N THR A 145 20.49 6.50 2.09
CA THR A 145 19.53 7.36 1.40
C THR A 145 18.10 6.92 1.70
N GLY A 146 17.30 7.84 2.24
CA GLY A 146 15.89 7.57 2.58
C GLY A 146 15.66 6.79 3.89
N ALA A 147 16.69 6.52 4.70
CA ALA A 147 16.55 5.74 5.94
C ALA A 147 15.65 6.37 7.04
N GLY A 148 15.27 7.65 6.88
CA GLY A 148 14.38 8.35 7.80
C GLY A 148 14.94 8.51 9.22
N LEU A 149 14.04 8.70 10.19
CA LEU A 149 14.37 9.04 11.58
C LEU A 149 14.77 7.83 12.45
N LYS A 150 14.63 6.61 11.93
CA LYS A 150 14.96 5.33 12.60
C LYS A 150 14.25 5.09 13.94
N ASN A 151 13.22 5.87 14.24
CA ASN A 151 12.27 5.63 15.32
C ASN A 151 10.96 5.15 14.69
N PHE A 152 10.45 4.01 15.14
CA PHE A 152 9.26 3.38 14.59
C PHE A 152 8.29 3.03 15.72
N MET A 153 6.99 3.14 15.44
CA MET A 153 5.92 2.86 16.40
C MET A 153 4.80 2.07 15.72
N SER A 154 4.28 1.06 16.40
CA SER A 154 3.11 0.28 15.99
C SER A 154 2.16 0.11 17.18
N TYR A 155 0.86 0.33 16.98
CA TYR A 155 -0.18 -0.03 17.96
C TYR A 155 -0.51 -1.52 17.97
N GLY A 156 0.03 -2.27 17.00
CA GLY A 156 -0.42 -3.61 16.68
C GLY A 156 -1.83 -3.63 16.09
N ASP A 157 -2.19 -4.71 15.41
CA ASP A 157 -3.53 -4.85 14.81
C ASP A 157 -3.88 -6.31 14.49
N PHE A 158 -5.09 -6.53 13.97
CA PHE A 158 -5.71 -7.81 13.63
C PHE A 158 -5.80 -8.73 14.84
N LYS A 159 -6.87 -8.55 15.63
CA LYS A 159 -7.20 -9.42 16.75
C LYS A 159 -7.45 -10.84 16.25
N LEU A 160 -6.89 -11.82 16.95
CA LEU A 160 -6.95 -13.23 16.57
C LEU A 160 -8.19 -13.95 17.14
N ASP A 161 -8.86 -13.32 18.11
CA ASP A 161 -10.02 -13.84 18.81
C ASP A 161 -10.93 -12.71 19.32
N ASP A 162 -12.07 -13.10 19.90
CA ASP A 162 -13.11 -12.20 20.40
C ASP A 162 -12.91 -11.78 21.88
N THR A 163 -11.71 -11.99 22.44
CA THR A 163 -11.36 -11.40 23.75
C THR A 163 -11.46 -9.87 23.64
N GLY A 164 -11.67 -9.17 24.76
CA GLY A 164 -11.82 -7.71 24.78
C GLY A 164 -10.74 -7.00 23.96
N PHE A 165 -11.10 -5.90 23.28
CA PHE A 165 -10.25 -5.24 22.27
C PHE A 165 -8.81 -4.96 22.74
N TYR A 166 -8.61 -4.66 24.02
CA TYR A 166 -7.30 -4.35 24.60
C TYR A 166 -6.54 -5.57 25.13
N GLU A 167 -7.17 -6.74 25.17
CA GLU A 167 -6.63 -7.99 25.74
C GLU A 167 -6.37 -9.06 24.67
N ALA A 168 -7.12 -9.05 23.57
CA ALA A 168 -6.98 -10.03 22.50
C ALA A 168 -5.58 -10.01 21.87
N ALA A 169 -5.06 -11.22 21.62
CA ALA A 169 -3.81 -11.41 20.91
C ALA A 169 -3.89 -10.79 19.50
N GLN A 170 -2.81 -10.18 19.05
CA GLN A 170 -2.71 -9.49 17.76
C GLN A 170 -1.83 -10.28 16.79
N LEU A 171 -2.23 -10.35 15.52
CA LEU A 171 -1.37 -10.86 14.44
C LEU A 171 -0.15 -9.96 14.24
N PHE A 172 -0.35 -8.63 14.29
CA PHE A 172 0.74 -7.66 14.21
C PHE A 172 1.05 -7.09 15.60
N PRO A 173 2.32 -7.14 16.04
CA PRO A 173 2.69 -6.70 17.38
C PRO A 173 2.68 -5.17 17.54
N SER A 174 2.52 -4.74 18.79
CA SER A 174 2.67 -3.35 19.21
C SER A 174 4.06 -3.08 19.79
N GLY A 175 4.49 -1.82 19.77
CA GLY A 175 5.74 -1.39 20.40
C GLY A 175 6.41 -0.22 19.70
N VAL A 176 7.56 0.17 20.25
CA VAL A 176 8.39 1.27 19.77
C VAL A 176 9.83 0.79 19.61
N ALA A 177 10.41 1.02 18.43
CA ALA A 177 11.84 0.86 18.19
C ALA A 177 12.48 2.26 18.15
N LEU A 178 13.56 2.46 18.91
CA LEU A 178 14.21 3.76 19.06
C LEU A 178 15.64 3.70 18.54
N HIS A 179 16.08 4.80 17.92
CA HIS A 179 17.45 5.03 17.47
C HIS A 179 17.99 3.96 16.51
N GLY A 180 17.11 3.25 15.80
CA GLY A 180 17.47 2.14 14.93
C GLY A 180 17.90 0.86 15.66
N ASP A 181 17.73 0.76 16.98
CA ASP A 181 18.01 -0.45 17.73
C ASP A 181 16.87 -1.47 17.57
N LEU A 182 17.07 -2.40 16.64
CA LEU A 182 16.13 -3.49 16.39
C LEU A 182 16.25 -4.66 17.39
N SER A 183 17.26 -4.64 18.27
CA SER A 183 17.42 -5.66 19.32
C SER A 183 16.50 -5.41 20.51
N LYS A 184 15.98 -4.18 20.64
CA LYS A 184 15.18 -3.75 21.77
C LYS A 184 13.85 -3.16 21.34
N LEU A 185 12.79 -3.92 21.58
CA LEU A 185 11.42 -3.44 21.44
C LEU A 185 10.96 -2.83 22.77
N HIS A 186 10.62 -1.54 22.77
CA HIS A 186 10.01 -0.88 23.91
C HIS A 186 8.48 -1.08 23.88
N PRO A 187 7.84 -1.27 25.04
CA PRO A 187 6.38 -1.32 25.09
C PRO A 187 5.78 0.02 24.65
N LEU A 188 4.67 -0.04 23.93
CA LEU A 188 3.91 1.15 23.57
C LEU A 188 3.11 1.63 24.79
N ASP A 189 3.45 2.80 25.30
CA ASP A 189 2.71 3.49 26.36
C ASP A 189 1.87 4.62 25.74
N GLN A 190 0.57 4.36 25.54
CA GLN A 190 -0.32 5.30 24.88
C GLN A 190 -0.48 6.61 25.65
N SER A 191 -0.28 6.61 26.98
CA SER A 191 -0.38 7.82 27.80
C SER A 191 0.69 8.87 27.47
N LYS A 192 1.76 8.47 26.77
CA LYS A 192 2.86 9.33 26.35
C LYS A 192 2.69 9.90 24.94
N ILE A 193 1.63 9.52 24.23
CA ILE A 193 1.37 10.01 22.88
C ILE A 193 0.77 11.41 22.98
N ALA A 194 1.46 12.39 22.40
CA ALA A 194 1.03 13.78 22.40
C ALA A 194 1.32 14.43 21.04
N GLU A 195 0.52 15.45 20.71
CA GLU A 195 0.63 16.23 19.48
C GLU A 195 1.12 17.64 19.83
N ASP A 196 2.18 18.08 19.15
CA ASP A 196 2.73 19.43 19.29
C ASP A 196 2.31 20.29 18.09
N VAL A 197 1.77 21.48 18.36
CA VAL A 197 1.29 22.40 17.33
C VAL A 197 2.17 23.64 17.17
N SER A 198 3.38 23.67 17.75
CA SER A 198 4.26 24.85 17.70
C SER A 198 4.66 25.28 16.28
N HIS A 199 4.57 24.36 15.32
CA HIS A 199 4.86 24.58 13.90
C HIS A 199 3.70 24.10 13.00
N ALA A 200 2.47 24.26 13.47
CA ALA A 200 1.25 23.94 12.72
C ALA A 200 0.25 25.11 12.79
N TRP A 201 -0.70 25.19 11.85
CA TRP A 201 -1.74 26.22 11.83
C TRP A 201 -2.91 25.90 12.76
N TYR A 202 -2.58 25.68 14.03
CA TYR A 202 -3.55 25.48 15.09
C TYR A 202 -3.18 26.34 16.30
N LYS A 203 -4.20 26.85 16.98
CA LYS A 203 -4.03 27.49 18.27
C LYS A 203 -3.55 26.44 19.26
N GLY A 204 -2.39 26.67 19.85
CA GLY A 204 -1.80 25.80 20.86
C GLY A 204 -1.83 26.41 22.26
N SER A 205 -1.86 25.55 23.27
CA SER A 205 -1.57 25.93 24.66
C SER A 205 -0.09 26.23 24.92
N GLY A 206 0.76 26.05 23.91
CA GLY A 206 2.22 26.21 23.99
C GLY A 206 2.96 24.97 24.50
N LYS A 207 2.29 23.81 24.61
CA LYS A 207 2.86 22.52 24.99
C LYS A 207 2.24 21.38 24.17
N PRO A 208 2.92 20.23 24.02
CA PRO A 208 2.30 19.02 23.45
C PRO A 208 1.11 18.54 24.29
N GLU A 209 0.02 18.16 23.63
CA GLU A 209 -1.22 17.73 24.27
C GLU A 209 -1.53 16.26 23.94
N HIS A 210 -1.98 15.49 24.93
CA HIS A 210 -2.51 14.15 24.67
C HIS A 210 -3.84 14.27 23.90
N PRO A 211 -4.19 13.37 22.96
CA PRO A 211 -5.42 13.48 22.16
C PRO A 211 -6.74 13.62 22.95
N TYR A 212 -6.79 13.12 24.20
CA TYR A 212 -7.95 13.32 25.09
C TYR A 212 -8.14 14.78 25.55
N GLU A 213 -7.07 15.58 25.52
CA GLU A 213 -7.04 16.98 25.96
C GLU A 213 -6.74 17.95 24.80
N GLY A 214 -6.73 17.45 23.56
CA GLY A 214 -6.27 18.20 22.39
C GLY A 214 -7.16 19.40 22.02
N THR A 215 -6.53 20.47 21.54
CA THR A 215 -7.21 21.71 21.10
C THR A 215 -7.15 21.89 19.57
N PRO A 216 -7.99 21.21 18.77
CA PRO A 216 -7.92 21.26 17.30
C PRO A 216 -8.60 22.53 16.73
N ILE A 217 -8.19 23.71 17.21
CA ILE A 217 -8.73 25.00 16.77
C ILE A 217 -7.77 25.58 15.73
N PRO A 218 -8.18 25.77 14.46
CA PRO A 218 -7.33 26.42 13.45
C PRO A 218 -6.96 27.86 13.86
N GLU A 219 -5.78 28.34 13.43
CA GLU A 219 -5.38 29.75 13.57
C GLU A 219 -6.27 30.70 12.74
#